data_AF-A0AAC8WAI8-F1
#
_entry.id   AF-A0AAC8WAI8-F1
#
_cell.length_a   1.000
_cell.length_b   1.000
_cell.length_c   1.000
_cell.angle_alpha   90.00
_cell.angle_beta   90.00
_cell.angle_gamma   90.00
#
_symmetry.space_group_name_H-M   'P 1'
#
loop_
_entity.id
_entity.type
_entity.pdbx_description
1 polymer ?
#
loop_
_entity_poly.entity_id
_entity_poly.type
_entity_poly.pdbx_seq_one_letter_code
_entity_poly.pdbx_strand_id
1 'polypeptide(L)'
;MAEQKDYFTDLLKNIYSNAINDISVAYIAKIEKITPPTATVQPLARINGKKESMVQKVHFIVLPGQSESIDYETGDEVIVICLDDDNSKHTNGYFPVSSNRKHSVDYSFVIGKIASKNDFKK
;
A
#
# COMPACT_ATOMS: atom_id res chain seq x y z
N MET A 1 -44.56 8.48 18.59
CA MET A 1 -43.94 7.22 18.15
C MET A 1 -42.45 7.41 18.28
N ALA A 2 -41.80 6.75 19.25
CA ALA A 2 -40.35 6.82 19.36
C ALA A 2 -39.77 6.07 18.16
N GLU A 3 -38.92 6.71 17.37
CA GLU A 3 -38.07 6.03 16.40
C GLU A 3 -37.36 4.91 17.15
N GLN A 4 -37.75 3.68 16.86
CA GLN A 4 -37.04 2.50 17.34
C GLN A 4 -35.70 2.56 16.62
N LYS A 5 -34.70 3.19 17.25
CA LYS A 5 -33.33 3.26 16.74
C LYS A 5 -32.96 1.85 16.31
N ASP A 6 -32.68 1.68 15.03
CA ASP A 6 -32.36 0.38 14.45
C ASP A 6 -30.90 0.05 14.78
N TYR A 7 -30.69 -0.27 16.07
CA TYR A 7 -29.38 -0.58 16.64
C TYR A 7 -28.70 -1.74 15.91
N PHE A 8 -29.48 -2.65 15.32
CA PHE A 8 -28.96 -3.80 14.57
C PHE A 8 -28.43 -3.36 13.20
N THR A 9 -29.19 -2.55 12.46
CA THR A 9 -28.72 -2.00 11.18
C THR A 9 -27.54 -1.05 11.37
N ASP A 10 -27.53 -0.23 12.42
CA ASP A 10 -26.41 0.64 12.73
C ASP A 10 -25.15 -0.15 13.12
N LEU A 11 -25.31 -1.23 13.90
CA LEU A 11 -24.21 -2.14 14.22
C LEU A 11 -23.66 -2.81 12.95
N LEU A 12 -24.51 -3.34 12.08
CA LEU A 12 -24.08 -3.97 10.83
C LEU A 12 -23.37 -2.97 9.93
N LYS A 13 -23.91 -1.76 9.75
CA LYS A 13 -23.26 -0.69 8.98
C LYS A 13 -21.89 -0.35 9.54
N ASN A 14 -21.75 -0.26 10.86
CA ASN A 14 -20.45 0.01 11.48
C ASN A 14 -19.46 -1.15 11.27
N ILE A 15 -19.90 -2.40 11.39
CA ILE A 15 -19.06 -3.57 11.09
C ILE A 15 -18.61 -3.56 9.62
N TYR A 16 -19.52 -3.32 8.68
CA TYR A 16 -19.19 -3.25 7.24
C TYR A 16 -18.25 -2.10 6.91
N SER A 17 -18.51 -0.90 7.44
CA SER A 17 -17.65 0.27 7.24
C SER A 17 -16.25 0.04 7.82
N ASN A 18 -16.14 -0.56 9.01
CA ASN A 18 -14.84 -0.87 9.60
C ASN A 18 -14.10 -1.92 8.76
N ALA A 19 -14.78 -2.98 8.33
CA ALA A 19 -14.16 -4.03 7.51
C ALA A 19 -13.64 -3.51 6.17
N ILE A 20 -14.35 -2.59 5.50
CA ILE A 20 -13.92 -2.03 4.21
C ILE A 20 -12.77 -1.04 4.39
N ASN A 21 -12.81 -0.22 5.45
CA ASN A 21 -11.75 0.77 5.72
C ASN A 21 -10.42 0.13 6.10
N ASP A 22 -10.45 -1.09 6.65
CA ASP A 22 -9.26 -1.83 7.04
C ASP A 22 -8.59 -2.55 5.86
N ILE A 23 -9.23 -2.60 4.68
CA ILE A 23 -8.69 -3.26 3.48
C ILE A 23 -7.94 -2.23 2.63
N SER A 24 -6.60 -2.30 2.65
CA SER A 24 -5.77 -1.56 1.69
C SER A 24 -5.50 -2.44 0.46
N VAL A 25 -5.91 -2.00 -0.72
CA VAL A 25 -5.64 -2.70 -1.99
C VAL A 25 -4.44 -2.09 -2.69
N ALA A 26 -4.50 -0.77 -2.90
CA ALA A 26 -3.41 0.02 -3.46
C ALA A 26 -3.49 1.45 -2.95
N TYR A 27 -2.36 2.13 -2.89
CA TYR A 27 -2.28 3.52 -2.46
C TYR A 27 -1.18 4.26 -3.22
N ILE A 28 -1.35 5.57 -3.31
CA ILE A 28 -0.33 6.47 -3.84
C ILE A 28 0.59 6.89 -2.71
N ALA A 29 1.89 6.78 -2.93
CA ALA A 29 2.91 7.17 -1.97
C ALA A 29 4.02 7.96 -2.64
N LYS A 30 4.80 8.68 -1.83
CA LYS A 30 6.03 9.32 -2.25
C LYS A 30 7.22 8.57 -1.66
N ILE A 31 8.26 8.33 -2.47
CA ILE A 31 9.51 7.73 -1.99
C ILE A 31 10.23 8.75 -1.10
N GLU A 32 10.40 8.42 0.17
CA GLU A 32 11.13 9.25 1.14
C GLU A 32 12.60 8.84 1.24
N LYS A 33 12.87 7.54 1.10
CA LYS A 33 14.24 7.00 1.14
C LYS A 33 14.32 5.70 0.35
N ILE A 34 15.36 5.58 -0.47
CA ILE A 34 15.69 4.34 -1.19
C ILE A 34 16.75 3.57 -0.40
N THR A 35 16.53 2.26 -0.20
CA THR A 35 17.48 1.32 0.40
C THR A 35 17.34 -0.01 -0.35
N PRO A 36 18.00 -0.15 -1.50
CA PRO A 36 17.76 -1.26 -2.43
C PRO A 36 17.89 -2.62 -1.71
N PRO A 37 17.00 -3.60 -1.99
CA PRO A 37 15.95 -3.61 -3.02
C PRO A 37 14.60 -3.00 -2.56
N THR A 38 14.60 -2.17 -1.52
CA THR A 38 13.39 -1.62 -0.91
C THR A 38 13.40 -0.08 -0.83
N ALA A 39 12.27 0.50 -0.43
CA ALA A 39 12.16 1.90 -0.09
C ALA A 39 11.31 2.11 1.17
N THR A 40 11.52 3.27 1.80
CA THR A 40 10.55 3.87 2.72
C THR A 40 9.67 4.82 1.92
N VAL A 41 8.36 4.64 2.02
CA VAL A 41 7.38 5.46 1.31
C VAL A 41 6.43 6.14 2.29
N GLN A 42 6.00 7.34 1.92
CA GLN A 42 4.99 8.09 2.63
C GLN A 42 3.68 8.05 1.84
N PRO A 43 2.63 7.38 2.33
CA PRO A 43 1.31 7.47 1.71
C PRO A 43 0.85 8.94 1.63
N LEU A 44 0.29 9.31 0.48
CA LEU A 44 -0.16 10.68 0.20
C LEU A 44 -1.62 10.93 0.57
N ALA A 45 -2.43 9.87 0.69
CA ALA A 45 -3.80 9.96 1.16
C ALA A 45 -3.84 10.51 2.59
N ARG A 46 -4.91 11.24 2.91
CA ARG A 46 -5.19 11.72 4.26
C ARG A 46 -6.52 11.19 4.74
N ILE A 47 -6.50 10.30 5.73
CA ILE A 47 -7.73 9.76 6.31
C ILE A 47 -8.15 10.69 7.46
N ASN A 48 -9.36 11.25 7.38
CA ASN A 48 -9.88 12.23 8.35
C ASN A 48 -8.93 13.44 8.55
N GLY A 49 -8.27 13.88 7.48
CA GLY A 49 -7.34 15.01 7.47
C GLY A 49 -5.96 14.71 8.08
N LYS A 50 -5.73 13.50 8.61
CA LYS A 50 -4.45 13.10 9.20
C LYS A 50 -3.53 12.49 8.16
N LYS A 51 -2.23 12.64 8.41
CA LYS A 51 -1.17 12.03 7.61
C LYS A 51 -0.98 10.59 8.06
N GLU A 52 -0.95 9.66 7.12
CA GLU A 52 -0.70 8.25 7.40
C GLU A 52 0.76 8.00 7.82
N SER A 53 1.00 6.91 8.54
CA SER A 53 2.35 6.49 8.92
C SER A 53 3.19 6.13 7.67
N MET A 54 4.49 6.40 7.74
CA MET A 54 5.43 5.93 6.72
C MET A 54 5.48 4.40 6.73
N VAL A 55 5.55 3.83 5.55
CA VAL A 55 5.68 2.39 5.34
C VAL A 55 7.13 2.10 5.01
N GLN A 56 7.72 1.17 5.76
CA GLN A 56 9.12 0.80 5.61
C GLN A 56 9.25 -0.48 4.79
N LYS A 57 10.40 -0.67 4.13
CA LYS A 57 10.74 -1.89 3.38
C LYS A 57 9.74 -2.26 2.27
N VAL A 58 9.15 -1.28 1.60
CA VAL A 58 8.32 -1.54 0.41
C VAL A 58 9.23 -2.00 -0.71
N HIS A 59 8.94 -3.17 -1.28
CA HIS A 59 9.81 -3.81 -2.27
C HIS A 59 9.59 -3.21 -3.67
N PHE A 60 10.68 -3.08 -4.44
CA PHE A 60 10.57 -2.82 -5.87
C PHE A 60 10.34 -4.12 -6.64
N ILE A 61 9.60 -4.04 -7.75
CA ILE A 61 9.42 -5.17 -8.69
C ILE A 61 10.25 -4.95 -9.95
N VAL A 62 10.80 -6.04 -10.48
CA VAL A 62 11.37 -6.08 -11.84
C VAL A 62 10.35 -6.79 -12.72
N LEU A 63 9.86 -6.09 -13.75
CA LEU A 63 8.92 -6.66 -14.69
C LEU A 63 9.65 -7.44 -15.80
N PRO A 64 9.08 -8.56 -16.30
CA PRO A 64 9.68 -9.31 -17.41
C PRO A 64 9.90 -8.41 -18.63
N GLY A 65 11.09 -8.50 -19.23
CA GLY A 65 11.43 -7.73 -20.44
C GLY A 65 11.79 -6.26 -20.21
N GLN A 66 11.89 -5.81 -18.95
CA GLN A 66 12.49 -4.52 -18.61
C GLN A 66 13.99 -4.63 -18.30
N SER A 67 14.69 -3.51 -18.42
CA SER A 67 16.09 -3.40 -17.98
C SER A 67 16.22 -3.81 -16.50
N GLU A 68 17.32 -4.44 -16.13
CA GLU A 68 17.65 -4.75 -14.73
C GLU A 68 17.86 -3.48 -13.89
N SER A 69 18.04 -2.32 -14.54
CA SER A 69 18.12 -1.02 -13.89
C SER A 69 16.74 -0.43 -13.66
N ILE A 70 16.38 -0.24 -12.39
CA ILE A 70 15.14 0.44 -12.00
C ILE A 70 15.44 1.92 -11.72
N ASP A 71 14.77 2.83 -12.43
CA ASP A 71 14.96 4.28 -12.34
C ASP A 71 13.96 4.92 -11.37
N TYR A 72 14.17 4.69 -10.07
CA TYR A 72 13.44 5.36 -9.00
C TYR A 72 14.37 6.29 -8.22
N GLU A 73 13.86 7.46 -7.86
CA GLU A 73 14.56 8.44 -7.06
C GLU A 73 13.75 8.84 -5.82
N THR A 74 14.47 9.32 -4.79
CA THR A 74 13.81 9.96 -3.65
C THR A 74 13.00 11.16 -4.13
N GLY A 75 11.73 11.20 -3.75
CA GLY A 75 10.79 12.23 -4.16
C GLY A 75 9.81 11.79 -5.25
N ASP A 76 10.04 10.65 -5.89
CA ASP A 76 9.12 10.10 -6.87
C ASP A 76 7.77 9.73 -6.23
N GLU A 77 6.69 10.09 -6.92
CA GLU A 77 5.35 9.60 -6.61
C GLU A 77 5.15 8.25 -7.28
N VAL A 78 4.66 7.27 -6.53
CA VAL A 78 4.53 5.88 -6.96
C VAL A 78 3.19 5.30 -6.56
N ILE A 79 2.75 4.28 -7.29
CA ILE A 79 1.64 3.42 -6.90
C ILE A 79 2.22 2.21 -6.16
N VAL A 80 1.64 1.92 -5.01
CA VAL A 80 2.00 0.80 -4.14
C VAL A 80 0.81 -0.13 -4.02
N ILE A 81 1.02 -1.44 -4.19
CA ILE A 81 -0.01 -2.46 -3.96
C ILE A 81 0.26 -3.19 -2.65
N CYS A 82 -0.81 -3.55 -1.94
CA CYS A 82 -0.72 -4.43 -0.78
C CYS A 82 -1.00 -5.87 -1.20
N LEU A 83 -0.27 -6.81 -0.63
CA LEU A 83 -0.58 -8.22 -0.73
C LEU A 83 -1.61 -8.60 0.34
N ASP A 84 -2.36 -9.66 0.02
CA ASP A 84 -3.30 -10.27 0.94
C ASP A 84 -2.58 -10.83 2.16
N ASP A 85 -1.37 -11.36 1.99
CA ASP A 85 -0.62 -12.12 2.99
C ASP A 85 0.78 -11.56 3.26
N ASP A 86 1.29 -11.89 4.45
CA ASP A 86 2.65 -11.60 4.87
C ASP A 86 3.68 -12.24 3.92
N ASN A 87 4.54 -11.39 3.36
CA ASN A 87 5.61 -11.74 2.44
C ASN A 87 7.01 -11.49 3.02
N SER A 88 7.12 -11.22 4.32
CA SER A 88 8.37 -10.80 4.98
C SER A 88 9.48 -11.85 4.95
N LYS A 89 9.15 -13.12 4.72
CA LYS A 89 10.10 -14.24 4.64
C LYS A 89 9.86 -15.05 3.37
N HIS A 90 10.94 -15.45 2.73
CA HIS A 90 10.95 -16.42 1.63
C HIS A 90 11.80 -17.62 2.03
N THR A 91 11.29 -18.84 1.86
CA THR A 91 11.98 -20.08 2.24
C THR A 91 11.57 -21.21 1.31
N ASN A 92 12.53 -21.98 0.79
CA ASN A 92 12.28 -23.18 -0.02
C ASN A 92 11.24 -22.99 -1.16
N GLY A 93 11.23 -21.82 -1.80
CA GLY A 93 10.34 -21.52 -2.93
C GLY A 93 8.91 -21.07 -2.55
N TYR A 94 8.65 -20.77 -1.28
CA TYR A 94 7.37 -20.21 -0.83
C TYR A 94 7.54 -19.11 0.22
N PHE A 95 6.47 -18.36 0.49
CA PHE A 95 6.42 -17.33 1.53
C PHE A 95 5.61 -17.84 2.73
N PRO A 96 6.26 -18.28 3.83
CA PRO A 96 5.53 -18.64 5.04
C PRO A 96 4.83 -17.41 5.63
N VAL A 97 3.51 -17.49 5.77
CA VAL A 97 2.69 -16.46 6.42
C VAL A 97 2.93 -16.51 7.92
N SER A 98 3.59 -15.49 8.48
CA SER A 98 3.93 -15.43 9.90
C SER A 98 3.01 -14.50 10.71
N SER A 99 2.10 -13.81 10.02
CA SER A 99 1.18 -12.83 10.57
C SER A 99 -0.22 -13.04 10.00
N ASN A 100 -1.23 -12.89 10.85
CA ASN A 100 -2.65 -12.97 10.44
C ASN A 100 -3.18 -11.65 9.85
N ARG A 101 -2.35 -10.61 9.74
CA ARG A 101 -2.75 -9.33 9.15
C ARG A 101 -2.94 -9.52 7.66
N LYS A 102 -4.13 -9.17 7.16
CA LYS A 102 -4.47 -9.21 5.73
C LYS A 102 -4.43 -7.80 5.14
N HIS A 103 -4.13 -7.69 3.84
CA HIS A 103 -4.19 -6.41 3.11
C HIS A 103 -3.42 -5.27 3.80
N SER A 104 -2.29 -5.63 4.44
CA SER A 104 -1.51 -4.69 5.24
C SER A 104 -0.58 -3.89 4.34
N VAL A 105 -0.48 -2.58 4.58
CA VAL A 105 0.51 -1.72 3.90
C VAL A 105 1.95 -2.18 4.13
N ASP A 106 2.22 -2.91 5.21
CA ASP A 106 3.55 -3.47 5.50
C ASP A 106 3.95 -4.61 4.52
N TYR A 107 2.99 -5.20 3.80
CA TYR A 107 3.21 -6.27 2.84
C TYR A 107 2.99 -5.73 1.43
N SER A 108 3.89 -4.86 0.98
CA SER A 108 3.63 -4.06 -0.21
C SER A 108 4.78 -3.95 -1.20
N PHE A 109 4.40 -3.66 -2.44
CA PHE A 109 5.31 -3.49 -3.57
C PHE A 109 5.02 -2.19 -4.32
N VAL A 110 6.08 -1.50 -4.71
CA VAL A 110 6.02 -0.44 -5.71
C VAL A 110 5.77 -1.09 -7.07
N ILE A 111 4.70 -0.69 -7.77
CA ILE A 111 4.34 -1.24 -9.09
C ILE A 111 4.60 -0.27 -10.25
N GLY A 112 4.84 1.00 -9.96
CA GLY A 112 5.03 2.01 -11.00
C GLY A 112 5.22 3.41 -10.46
N LYS A 113 5.96 4.21 -11.23
CA LYS A 113 6.09 5.66 -11.04
C LYS A 113 4.87 6.37 -11.63
N ILE A 114 4.34 7.36 -10.93
CA ILE A 114 3.32 8.26 -11.47
C ILE A 114 4.02 9.27 -12.36
N ALA A 115 3.59 9.33 -13.62
CA ALA A 115 4.15 10.26 -14.58
C ALA A 115 3.89 11.72 -14.17
N SER A 116 4.91 12.55 -14.32
CA SER A 116 4.89 13.99 -14.13
C SER A 116 4.80 14.71 -15.47
N LYS A 117 4.54 16.02 -15.44
CA LYS A 117 4.52 16.85 -16.66
C LYS A 117 5.85 16.83 -17.44
N ASN A 118 6.97 16.55 -16.78
CA ASN A 118 8.28 16.55 -17.43
C ASN A 118 8.52 15.28 -18.26
N ASP A 119 7.84 14.17 -17.94
CA ASP A 119 8.00 12.89 -18.65
C ASP A 119 7.39 12.90 -20.07
N PHE A 120 6.57 13.91 -20.38
CA PHE A 120 5.94 14.09 -21.68
C PHE A 120 6.63 15.12 -22.58
N LYS A 121 7.71 15.75 -22.12
CA LYS A 121 8.46 16.72 -22.93
C LYS A 121 9.42 15.99 -23.86
N LYS A 122 9.19 16.13 -25.17
CA LYS A 122 10.13 15.77 -26.23
C LYS A 122 11.16 16.88 -26.43
#